data_AF-A0A970TY61-F1
#
_entry.id   AF-A0A970TY61-F1
#
_cell.length_a   1.000
_cell.length_b   1.000
_cell.length_c   1.000
_cell.angle_alpha   90.00
_cell.angle_beta   90.00
_cell.angle_gamma   90.00
#
_symmetry.space_group_name_H-M   'P 1'
#
loop_
_entity.id
_entity.type
_entity.pdbx_description
1 polymer ?
#
loop_
_entity_poly.entity_id
_entity_poly.type
_entity_poly.pdbx_seq_one_letter_code
_entity_poly.pdbx_strand_id
1 'polypeptide(L)'
;MDLATEKACGVPPVAALHYRRSGAALFIALSFLSLFSLLGVTYIRYMSLELEDGKRLIYKTQARHYAIAGLESAEGYLFDKIQQGTLPDPDRAFSYRVYRGAAGNAKKGPTVIDTHVAEANTNITAMDEKAWHTYFNNALPWPEGEKVYCLVSESTIRRADRVEMRVLGKYAVESVVLVDEQGCQTLSYRTLKPE
;
A
#
# COMPACT_ATOMS: atom_id res chain seq x y z
N MET A 1 -86.23 3.92 52.67
CA MET A 1 -86.92 2.96 51.79
C MET A 1 -86.96 3.60 50.42
N ASP A 2 -86.24 3.20 49.38
CA ASP A 2 -85.31 2.10 49.08
C ASP A 2 -84.41 2.62 47.94
N LEU A 3 -83.08 2.55 48.02
CA LEU A 3 -82.20 1.46 47.55
C LEU A 3 -82.39 1.00 46.09
N ALA A 4 -81.33 1.24 45.32
CA ALA A 4 -80.83 0.47 44.17
C ALA A 4 -81.62 0.53 42.84
N THR A 5 -81.00 1.09 41.81
CA THR A 5 -80.39 0.26 40.74
C THR A 5 -79.57 1.11 39.78
N GLU A 6 -78.29 1.18 40.11
CA GLU A 6 -77.18 1.36 39.20
C GLU A 6 -77.16 0.19 38.20
N LYS A 7 -77.38 0.43 36.89
CA LYS A 7 -76.81 -0.39 35.82
C LYS A 7 -76.97 0.21 34.41
N ALA A 8 -75.80 0.38 33.79
CA ALA A 8 -75.48 -0.03 32.44
C ALA A 8 -76.19 0.68 31.26
N CYS A 9 -75.49 1.67 30.70
CA CYS A 9 -75.31 1.69 29.26
C CYS A 9 -73.82 1.89 28.97
N GLY A 10 -73.14 0.76 28.77
CA GLY A 10 -71.72 0.70 28.46
C GLY A 10 -71.44 1.23 27.07
N VAL A 11 -70.74 2.35 27.01
CA VAL A 11 -69.95 2.70 25.83
C VAL A 11 -68.67 1.87 25.91
N PRO A 12 -68.38 0.97 24.95
CA PRO A 12 -67.11 0.25 24.97
C PRO A 12 -65.96 1.25 24.78
N PRO A 13 -64.81 1.09 25.46
CA PRO A 13 -63.68 1.97 25.33
C PRO A 13 -62.97 1.69 23.99
N VAL A 14 -63.50 2.20 22.88
CA VAL A 14 -62.84 2.11 21.56
C VAL A 14 -61.52 2.89 21.53
N ALA A 15 -61.32 3.82 22.46
CA ALA A 15 -60.09 4.59 22.61
C ALA A 15 -58.88 3.77 23.13
N ALA A 16 -59.09 2.66 23.84
CA ALA A 16 -57.99 1.89 24.42
C ALA A 16 -57.26 0.98 23.40
N LEU A 17 -57.91 0.64 22.28
CA LEU A 17 -57.34 -0.22 21.23
C LEU A 17 -56.44 0.54 20.25
N HIS A 18 -56.67 1.84 20.04
CA HIS A 18 -55.82 2.67 19.18
C HIS A 18 -54.49 3.07 19.84
N TYR A 19 -54.47 3.20 21.17
CA TYR A 19 -53.25 3.58 21.91
C TYR A 19 -52.21 2.44 21.94
N ARG A 20 -52.65 1.18 22.12
CA ARG A 20 -51.76 0.01 22.10
C ARG A 20 -51.20 -0.30 20.70
N ARG A 21 -52.00 -0.14 19.64
CA ARG A 21 -51.55 -0.41 18.26
C ARG A 21 -50.61 0.67 17.72
N SER A 22 -50.81 1.94 18.10
CA SER A 22 -49.88 3.03 17.73
C SER A 22 -48.52 2.89 18.43
N GLY A 23 -48.49 2.44 19.69
CA GLY A 23 -47.23 2.18 20.40
C GLY A 23 -46.40 1.07 19.77
N ALA A 24 -47.04 -0.01 19.33
CA ALA A 24 -46.37 -1.10 18.62
C ALA A 24 -45.81 -0.66 17.26
N ALA A 25 -46.60 0.10 16.48
CA ALA A 25 -46.16 0.63 15.19
C ALA A 25 -44.97 1.61 15.34
N LEU A 26 -45.01 2.49 16.34
CA LEU A 26 -43.92 3.41 16.65
C LEU A 26 -42.65 2.68 17.06
N PHE A 27 -42.77 1.65 17.91
CA PHE A 27 -41.63 0.84 18.34
C PHE A 27 -40.98 0.08 17.18
N ILE A 28 -41.80 -0.49 16.29
CA ILE A 28 -41.33 -1.16 15.08
C ILE A 28 -40.62 -0.15 14.15
N ALA A 29 -41.19 1.03 13.94
CA ALA A 29 -40.58 2.07 13.13
C ALA A 29 -39.23 2.54 13.70
N LEU A 30 -39.13 2.74 15.02
CA LEU A 30 -37.88 3.11 15.69
C LEU A 30 -36.84 1.98 15.62
N SER A 31 -37.28 0.72 15.73
CA SER A 31 -36.42 -0.45 15.61
C SER A 31 -35.89 -0.63 14.19
N PHE A 32 -36.71 -0.37 13.17
CA PHE A 32 -36.23 -0.34 11.78
C PHE A 32 -35.30 0.84 11.53
N LEU A 33 -35.61 2.03 12.02
CA LEU A 33 -34.75 3.20 11.88
C LEU A 33 -33.38 2.97 12.53
N SER A 34 -33.34 2.37 13.72
CA SER A 34 -32.08 2.03 14.39
C SER A 34 -31.31 0.94 13.64
N LEU A 35 -32.00 -0.09 13.14
CA LEU A 35 -31.41 -1.14 12.32
C LEU A 35 -30.80 -0.57 11.01
N PHE A 36 -31.54 0.26 10.28
CA PHE A 36 -31.06 0.90 9.06
C PHE A 36 -29.90 1.86 9.34
N SER A 37 -29.92 2.57 10.47
CA SER A 37 -28.81 3.43 10.89
C SER A 37 -27.55 2.62 11.17
N LEU A 38 -27.67 1.51 11.92
CA LEU A 38 -26.56 0.59 12.20
C LEU A 38 -26.02 -0.05 10.92
N LEU A 39 -26.90 -0.48 10.03
CA LEU A 39 -26.52 -1.06 8.74
C LEU A 39 -25.79 -0.04 7.86
N GLY A 40 -26.30 1.21 7.81
CA GLY A 40 -25.69 2.31 7.08
C GLY A 40 -24.28 2.65 7.60
N VAL A 41 -24.10 2.74 8.93
CA VAL A 41 -22.79 2.97 9.55
C VAL A 41 -21.83 1.82 9.24
N THR A 42 -22.29 0.58 9.33
CA THR A 42 -21.47 -0.61 9.04
C THR A 42 -21.03 -0.63 7.59
N TYR A 43 -21.92 -0.30 6.65
CA TYR A 43 -21.62 -0.21 5.23
C TYR A 43 -20.58 0.88 4.92
N ILE A 44 -20.75 2.09 5.46
CA ILE A 44 -19.79 3.19 5.28
C ILE A 44 -18.42 2.79 5.82
N ARG A 45 -18.37 2.13 6.98
CA ARG A 45 -17.12 1.64 7.56
C ARG A 45 -16.46 0.59 6.69
N TYR A 46 -17.23 -0.36 6.15
CA TYR A 46 -16.71 -1.37 5.24
C TYR A 46 -16.12 -0.74 3.97
N MET A 47 -16.85 0.15 3.30
CA MET A 47 -16.36 0.87 2.12
C MET A 47 -15.09 1.67 2.40
N SER A 48 -14.98 2.27 3.59
CA SER A 48 -13.79 3.01 3.99
C SER A 48 -12.57 2.09 4.14
N LEU A 49 -12.74 0.90 4.73
CA LEU A 49 -11.69 -0.11 4.85
C LEU A 49 -11.26 -0.63 3.47
N GLU A 50 -12.20 -0.91 2.58
CA GLU A 50 -11.90 -1.37 1.22
C GLU A 50 -11.08 -0.33 0.43
N LEU A 51 -11.44 0.96 0.56
CA LEU A 51 -10.66 2.05 -0.04
C LEU A 51 -9.27 2.18 0.57
N GLU A 52 -9.09 1.91 1.86
CA GLU A 52 -7.79 1.91 2.51
C GLU A 52 -6.92 0.74 2.03
N ASP A 53 -7.48 -0.46 1.95
CA ASP A 53 -6.78 -1.65 1.47
C ASP A 53 -6.36 -1.50 0.00
N GLY A 54 -7.25 -0.96 -0.84
CA GLY A 54 -6.94 -0.64 -2.23
C GLY A 54 -5.78 0.37 -2.35
N LYS A 55 -5.78 1.43 -1.52
CA LYS A 55 -4.68 2.40 -1.49
C LYS A 55 -3.36 1.77 -1.05
N ARG A 56 -3.38 0.92 -0.02
CA ARG A 56 -2.18 0.21 0.45
C ARG A 56 -1.59 -0.70 -0.62
N LEU A 57 -2.45 -1.43 -1.34
CA LEU A 57 -2.02 -2.28 -2.45
C LEU A 57 -1.35 -1.47 -3.55
N ILE A 58 -1.92 -0.32 -3.92
CA ILE A 58 -1.34 0.58 -4.93
C ILE A 58 0.05 1.07 -4.49
N TYR A 59 0.20 1.57 -3.26
CA TYR A 59 1.51 2.03 -2.79
C TYR A 59 2.54 0.92 -2.66
N LYS A 60 2.11 -0.30 -2.32
CA LYS A 60 3.00 -1.47 -2.32
C LYS A 60 3.52 -1.79 -3.73
N THR A 61 2.64 -1.77 -4.73
CA THR A 61 3.02 -2.00 -6.13
C THR A 61 3.91 -0.89 -6.65
N GLN A 62 3.59 0.38 -6.35
CA GLN A 62 4.44 1.52 -6.72
C GLN A 62 5.81 1.44 -6.06
N ALA A 63 5.89 1.10 -4.77
CA ALA A 63 7.16 0.93 -4.07
C ALA A 63 8.00 -0.15 -4.78
N ARG A 64 7.41 -1.30 -5.11
CA ARG A 64 8.08 -2.33 -5.92
C ARG A 64 8.66 -1.79 -7.22
N HIS A 65 7.91 -1.00 -7.98
CA HIS A 65 8.42 -0.40 -9.22
C HIS A 65 9.57 0.58 -8.98
N TYR A 66 9.50 1.40 -7.93
CA TYR A 66 10.60 2.30 -7.58
C TYR A 66 11.85 1.56 -7.09
N ALA A 67 11.68 0.42 -6.39
CA ALA A 67 12.80 -0.41 -5.98
C ALA A 67 13.54 -0.98 -7.19
N ILE A 68 12.79 -1.48 -8.18
CA ILE A 68 13.32 -1.96 -9.47
C ILE A 68 14.01 -0.82 -10.23
N ALA A 69 13.35 0.34 -10.35
CA ALA A 69 13.95 1.51 -10.98
C ALA A 69 15.25 1.94 -10.28
N GLY A 70 15.33 1.78 -8.95
CA GLY A 70 16.54 1.99 -8.18
C GLY A 70 17.69 1.05 -8.57
N LEU A 71 17.39 -0.24 -8.80
CA LEU A 71 18.38 -1.19 -9.32
C LEU A 71 18.87 -0.79 -10.71
N GLU A 72 17.96 -0.49 -11.64
CA GLU A 72 18.32 -0.08 -13.01
C GLU A 72 19.15 1.22 -13.00
N SER A 73 18.80 2.16 -12.11
CA SER A 73 19.56 3.40 -11.94
C SER A 73 20.95 3.15 -11.34
N ALA A 74 21.05 2.19 -10.41
CA ALA A 74 22.31 1.79 -9.81
C ALA A 74 23.20 1.02 -10.79
N GLU A 75 22.65 0.18 -11.67
CA GLU A 75 23.39 -0.48 -12.74
C GLU A 75 24.01 0.54 -13.71
N GLY A 76 23.23 1.57 -14.12
CA GLY A 76 23.74 2.65 -14.94
C GLY A 76 24.83 3.47 -14.25
N TYR A 77 24.64 3.78 -12.97
CA TYR A 77 25.65 4.45 -12.14
C TYR A 77 26.92 3.61 -11.97
N LEU A 78 26.78 2.32 -11.74
CA LEU A 78 27.87 1.37 -11.58
C LEU A 78 28.71 1.27 -12.86
N PHE A 79 28.04 1.13 -14.01
CA PHE A 79 28.69 1.11 -15.31
C PHE A 79 29.48 2.39 -15.57
N ASP A 80 28.87 3.56 -15.35
CA ASP A 80 29.54 4.86 -15.51
C ASP A 80 30.79 4.99 -14.61
N LYS A 81 30.70 4.55 -13.34
CA LYS A 81 31.82 4.60 -12.41
C LYS A 81 32.98 3.70 -12.81
N ILE A 82 32.66 2.50 -13.28
CA ILE A 82 33.67 1.53 -13.75
C ILE A 82 34.34 2.03 -15.02
N GLN A 83 33.59 2.61 -15.96
CA GLN A 83 34.14 3.25 -17.17
C GLN A 83 35.07 4.43 -16.83
N GLN A 84 34.76 5.18 -15.77
CA GLN A 84 35.63 6.25 -15.25
C GLN A 84 36.85 5.73 -14.47
N GLY A 85 36.98 4.41 -14.26
CA GLY A 85 38.06 3.82 -13.46
C GLY A 85 37.95 4.11 -11.96
N THR A 86 36.75 4.48 -11.48
CA THR A 86 36.49 4.82 -10.08
C THR A 86 35.64 3.74 -9.41
N LEU A 87 35.76 3.61 -8.09
CA LEU A 87 34.88 2.73 -7.32
C LEU A 87 33.51 3.41 -7.11
N PRO A 88 32.40 2.66 -7.24
CA PRO A 88 31.07 3.19 -6.95
C PRO A 88 30.93 3.50 -5.45
N ASP A 89 30.18 4.55 -5.13
CA ASP A 89 29.78 4.81 -3.74
C ASP A 89 28.90 3.64 -3.26
N PRO A 90 29.15 3.09 -2.05
CA PRO A 90 28.43 1.92 -1.57
C PRO A 90 26.97 2.23 -1.24
N ASP A 91 26.63 3.47 -0.91
CA ASP A 91 25.26 3.88 -0.60
C ASP A 91 24.84 5.03 -1.50
N ARG A 92 23.77 4.83 -2.27
CA ARG A 92 23.25 5.82 -3.21
C ARG A 92 21.74 5.93 -3.14
N ALA A 93 21.23 7.14 -2.98
CA ALA A 93 19.80 7.42 -3.04
C ALA A 93 19.39 7.96 -4.42
N PHE A 94 18.31 7.42 -4.96
CA PHE A 94 17.65 7.88 -6.18
C PHE A 94 16.23 8.33 -5.85
N SER A 95 15.90 9.58 -6.21
CA SER A 95 14.60 10.17 -5.94
C SER A 95 13.72 10.15 -7.19
N TYR A 96 12.48 9.71 -7.04
CA TYR A 96 11.49 9.62 -8.10
C TYR A 96 10.23 10.42 -7.75
N ARG A 97 9.59 10.98 -8.78
CA ARG A 97 8.28 11.63 -8.66
C ARG A 97 7.18 10.58 -8.55
N VAL A 98 6.19 10.85 -7.71
CA VAL A 98 4.98 10.03 -7.61
C VAL A 98 3.88 10.61 -8.48
N TYR A 99 3.26 9.76 -9.28
CA TYR A 99 2.22 10.15 -10.22
C TYR A 99 0.86 9.57 -9.82
N ARG A 100 -0.20 10.33 -10.14
CA ARG A 100 -1.60 9.89 -10.07
C ARG A 100 -2.25 10.09 -11.44
N GLY A 101 -3.10 9.15 -11.81
CA GLY A 101 -4.05 9.28 -12.92
C GLY A 101 -5.36 8.61 -12.54
N ALA A 102 -6.48 9.13 -13.05
CA ALA A 102 -7.76 8.45 -12.97
C ALA A 102 -7.86 7.45 -14.13
N ALA A 103 -8.23 6.20 -13.84
CA ALA A 103 -8.51 5.21 -14.87
C ALA A 103 -9.61 5.74 -15.81
N GLY A 104 -9.37 5.68 -17.13
CA GLY A 104 -10.33 6.10 -18.15
C GLY A 104 -10.22 7.56 -18.63
N ASN A 105 -9.38 8.41 -18.02
CA ASN A 105 -9.20 9.78 -18.48
C ASN A 105 -8.03 9.90 -19.48
N ALA A 106 -8.16 9.26 -20.65
CA ALA A 106 -7.11 9.19 -21.69
C ALA A 106 -6.63 10.57 -22.19
N LYS A 107 -7.38 11.65 -21.94
CA LYS A 107 -7.06 13.01 -22.37
C LYS A 107 -6.17 13.78 -21.38
N LYS A 108 -6.02 13.32 -20.14
CA LYS A 108 -5.14 13.93 -19.13
C LYS A 108 -4.10 12.89 -18.73
N GLY A 109 -2.86 13.08 -19.19
CA GLY A 109 -1.74 12.23 -18.80
C GLY A 109 -1.52 12.18 -17.28
N PRO A 110 -0.59 11.34 -16.81
CA PRO A 110 -0.29 11.23 -15.39
C PRO A 110 0.11 12.59 -14.80
N THR A 111 -0.50 12.95 -13.67
CA THR A 111 -0.19 14.18 -12.93
C THR A 111 0.73 13.88 -11.76
N VAL A 112 1.76 14.70 -11.57
CA VAL A 112 2.67 14.60 -10.42
C VAL A 112 1.92 14.98 -9.14
N ILE A 113 2.19 14.27 -8.05
CA ILE A 113 1.65 14.58 -6.72
C ILE A 113 2.77 15.23 -5.88
N ASP A 114 2.73 16.54 -5.71
CA ASP A 114 3.81 17.27 -5.01
C ASP A 114 3.95 16.92 -3.53
N THR A 115 2.89 16.40 -2.91
CA THR A 115 2.91 15.96 -1.51
C THR A 115 3.58 14.60 -1.30
N HIS A 116 3.98 13.90 -2.38
CA HIS A 116 4.54 12.56 -2.30
C HIS A 116 5.94 12.53 -2.91
N VAL A 117 6.83 11.80 -2.26
CA VAL A 117 8.19 11.54 -2.72
C VAL A 117 8.44 10.05 -2.65
N ALA A 118 9.05 9.50 -3.70
CA ALA A 118 9.58 8.14 -3.68
C ALA A 118 11.11 8.21 -3.69
N GLU A 119 11.75 7.44 -2.83
CA GLU A 119 13.21 7.32 -2.75
C GLU A 119 13.57 5.85 -2.79
N ALA A 120 14.52 5.48 -3.64
CA ALA A 120 15.18 4.19 -3.62
C ALA A 120 16.60 4.37 -3.08
N ASN A 121 16.87 3.80 -1.93
CA ASN A 121 18.21 3.73 -1.36
C ASN A 121 18.83 2.42 -1.83
N THR A 122 19.89 2.52 -2.61
CA THR A 122 20.61 1.38 -3.14
C THR A 122 21.94 1.23 -2.43
N ASN A 123 22.19 0.03 -1.92
CA ASN A 123 23.48 -0.40 -1.42
C ASN A 123 24.18 -1.23 -2.49
N ILE A 124 25.44 -0.90 -2.78
CA ILE A 124 26.30 -1.52 -3.78
C ILE A 124 27.49 -2.15 -3.05
N THR A 125 27.53 -3.48 -3.05
CA THR A 125 28.61 -4.25 -2.41
C THR A 125 29.35 -5.07 -3.45
N ALA A 126 30.67 -4.91 -3.56
CA ALA A 126 31.49 -5.79 -4.39
C ALA A 126 31.46 -7.22 -3.83
N MET A 127 31.26 -8.20 -4.69
CA MET A 127 31.25 -9.61 -4.30
C MET A 127 32.63 -10.23 -4.53
N ASP A 128 33.10 -10.99 -3.55
CA ASP A 128 34.25 -11.89 -3.70
C ASP A 128 33.79 -13.32 -4.03
N GLU A 129 34.74 -14.17 -4.41
CA GLU A 129 34.51 -15.57 -4.76
C GLU A 129 33.80 -16.33 -3.61
N LYS A 130 34.16 -16.04 -2.36
CA LYS A 130 33.54 -16.66 -1.19
C LYS A 130 32.07 -16.26 -1.04
N ALA A 131 31.74 -14.97 -1.16
CA ALA A 131 30.37 -14.49 -1.11
C ALA A 131 29.55 -15.02 -2.28
N TRP A 132 30.14 -15.15 -3.47
CA TRP A 132 29.51 -15.76 -4.64
C TRP A 132 29.10 -17.22 -4.40
N HIS A 133 30.03 -18.05 -3.94
CA HIS A 133 29.73 -19.46 -3.65
C HIS A 133 28.69 -19.62 -2.54
N THR A 134 28.72 -18.73 -1.55
CA THR A 134 27.70 -18.68 -0.48
C THR A 134 26.34 -18.28 -1.05
N TYR A 135 26.29 -17.30 -1.94
CA TYR A 135 25.05 -16.79 -2.52
C TYR A 135 24.38 -17.81 -3.45
N PHE A 136 25.15 -18.41 -4.37
CA PHE A 136 24.65 -19.35 -5.36
C PHE A 136 24.68 -20.81 -4.92
N ASN A 137 25.17 -21.12 -3.70
CA ASN A 137 25.35 -22.50 -3.22
C ASN A 137 26.12 -23.38 -4.23
N ASN A 138 27.18 -22.85 -4.84
CA ASN A 138 27.97 -23.50 -5.90
C ASN A 138 27.21 -23.85 -7.19
N ALA A 139 26.02 -23.29 -7.44
CA ALA A 139 25.26 -23.56 -8.66
C ALA A 139 25.88 -22.95 -9.92
N LEU A 140 26.67 -21.87 -9.80
CA LEU A 140 27.33 -21.18 -10.91
C LEU A 140 28.84 -21.09 -10.67
N PRO A 141 29.68 -21.26 -11.71
CA PRO A 141 31.11 -21.02 -11.61
C PRO A 141 31.40 -19.54 -11.38
N TRP A 142 32.50 -19.23 -10.69
CA TRP A 142 32.97 -17.86 -10.51
C TRP A 142 33.41 -17.28 -11.87
N PRO A 143 32.93 -16.08 -12.26
CA PRO A 143 33.37 -15.43 -13.48
C PRO A 143 34.79 -14.87 -13.31
N GLU A 144 35.80 -15.58 -13.82
CA GLU A 144 37.19 -15.15 -13.73
C GLU A 144 37.44 -13.87 -14.54
N GLY A 145 37.96 -12.82 -13.88
CA GLY A 145 38.37 -11.57 -14.53
C GLY A 145 37.29 -10.49 -14.61
N GLU A 146 36.04 -10.80 -14.27
CA GLU A 146 34.94 -9.84 -14.28
C GLU A 146 34.66 -9.27 -12.89
N LYS A 147 34.05 -8.08 -12.84
CA LYS A 147 33.68 -7.45 -11.57
C LYS A 147 32.23 -7.78 -11.24
N VAL A 148 32.01 -8.40 -10.09
CA VAL A 148 30.67 -8.77 -9.62
C VAL A 148 30.25 -7.89 -8.45
N TYR A 149 29.02 -7.40 -8.49
CA TYR A 149 28.42 -6.58 -7.45
C TYR A 149 27.05 -7.13 -7.04
N CYS A 150 26.77 -7.05 -5.74
CA CYS A 150 25.44 -7.23 -5.18
C CYS A 150 24.82 -5.84 -4.98
N LEU A 151 23.65 -5.64 -5.58
CA LEU A 151 22.87 -4.41 -5.50
C LEU A 151 21.61 -4.69 -4.68
N VAL A 152 21.45 -4.01 -3.55
CA VAL A 152 20.22 -4.05 -2.74
C VAL A 152 19.52 -2.71 -2.87
N SER A 153 18.32 -2.66 -3.43
CA SER A 153 17.53 -1.44 -3.58
C SER A 153 16.30 -1.47 -2.67
N GLU A 154 16.26 -0.55 -1.71
CA GLU A 154 15.13 -0.33 -0.83
C GLU A 154 14.37 0.94 -1.21
N SER A 155 13.14 0.77 -1.66
CA SER A 155 12.23 1.87 -1.95
C SER A 155 11.36 2.22 -0.75
N THR A 156 11.16 3.53 -0.55
CA THR A 156 10.10 4.06 0.32
C THR A 156 9.29 5.12 -0.41
N ILE A 157 7.97 5.03 -0.31
CA ILE A 157 7.07 6.10 -0.72
C ILE A 157 6.63 6.83 0.53
N ARG A 158 6.84 8.14 0.56
CA ARG A 158 6.52 9.00 1.69
C ARG A 158 5.55 10.10 1.26
N ARG A 159 4.68 10.50 2.17
CA ARG A 159 3.77 11.63 2.00
C ARG A 159 4.04 12.68 3.07
N ALA A 160 4.14 13.93 2.64
CA ALA A 160 4.17 15.07 3.53
C ALA A 160 2.85 15.15 4.33
N ASP A 161 2.95 15.04 5.65
CA ASP A 161 1.87 15.34 6.59
C ASP A 161 2.20 16.66 7.34
N ARG A 162 1.29 17.11 8.23
CA ARG A 162 1.41 18.42 8.92
C ARG A 162 2.68 18.61 9.74
N VAL A 163 3.34 17.52 10.13
CA VAL A 163 4.50 17.53 11.05
C VAL A 163 5.64 16.63 10.55
N GLU A 164 5.33 15.55 9.84
CA GLU A 164 6.33 14.55 9.44
C GLU A 164 6.03 13.91 8.08
N MET A 165 7.04 13.24 7.52
CA MET A 165 6.89 12.41 6.32
C MET A 165 6.40 11.02 6.70
N ARG A 166 5.16 10.69 6.35
CA ARG A 166 4.57 9.38 6.62
C ARG A 166 4.92 8.39 5.53
N VAL A 167 5.45 7.22 5.91
CA VAL A 167 5.69 6.10 4.98
C VAL A 167 4.35 5.48 4.57
N LEU A 168 4.13 5.36 3.26
CA LEU A 168 2.94 4.78 2.65
C LEU A 168 3.18 3.38 2.08
N GLY A 169 4.41 3.10 1.66
CA GLY A 169 4.83 1.81 1.14
C GLY A 169 6.34 1.66 1.23
N LYS A 170 6.79 0.44 1.49
CA LYS A 170 8.21 0.04 1.49
C LYS A 170 8.34 -1.26 0.72
N TYR A 171 9.41 -1.39 -0.07
CA TYR A 171 9.72 -2.61 -0.79
C TYR A 171 11.22 -2.70 -1.04
N ALA A 172 11.78 -3.90 -0.92
CA ALA A 172 13.20 -4.16 -1.08
C ALA A 172 13.43 -5.26 -2.13
N VAL A 173 14.41 -5.05 -2.98
CA VAL A 173 14.83 -5.98 -4.03
C VAL A 173 16.34 -6.08 -4.02
N GLU A 174 16.84 -7.23 -4.41
CA GLU A 174 18.26 -7.46 -4.55
C GLU A 174 18.55 -8.09 -5.91
N SER A 175 19.68 -7.70 -6.48
CA SER A 175 20.20 -8.26 -7.71
C SER A 175 21.70 -8.44 -7.64
N VAL A 176 22.19 -9.53 -8.22
CA VAL A 176 23.62 -9.74 -8.47
C VAL A 176 23.89 -9.43 -9.92
N VAL A 177 24.84 -8.52 -10.13
CA VAL A 177 25.18 -7.96 -11.44
C VAL A 177 26.66 -8.19 -11.72
N LEU A 178 26.92 -8.63 -12.94
CA LEU A 178 28.24 -8.80 -13.51
C LEU A 178 28.49 -7.60 -14.43
N VAL A 179 29.64 -6.96 -14.29
CA VAL A 179 30.00 -5.79 -15.10
C VAL A 179 31.21 -6.13 -15.95
N ASP A 180 31.01 -5.97 -17.26
CA ASP A 180 32.03 -6.14 -18.29
C ASP A 180 32.25 -4.83 -19.07
N GLU A 181 33.04 -4.91 -20.15
CA GLU A 181 33.30 -3.74 -21.01
C GLU A 181 32.08 -3.32 -21.85
N GLN A 182 31.11 -4.22 -22.04
CA GLN A 182 29.93 -4.04 -22.88
C GLN A 182 28.72 -3.52 -22.10
N GLY A 183 28.67 -3.72 -20.78
CA GLY A 183 27.56 -3.31 -19.94
C GLY A 183 27.49 -3.99 -18.58
N CYS A 184 26.29 -3.93 -18.01
CA CYS A 184 25.90 -4.64 -16.79
C CYS A 184 24.96 -5.79 -17.18
N GLN A 185 25.26 -7.00 -16.73
CA GLN A 185 24.39 -8.17 -16.88
C GLN A 185 23.84 -8.60 -15.53
N THR A 186 22.51 -8.55 -15.40
CA THR A 186 21.80 -9.09 -14.24
C THR A 186 21.81 -10.62 -14.25
N LEU A 187 22.37 -11.25 -13.23
CA LEU A 187 22.46 -12.71 -13.10
C LEU A 187 21.39 -13.30 -12.17
N SER A 188 21.03 -12.55 -11.13
CA SER A 188 20.05 -12.96 -10.14
C SER A 188 19.16 -11.80 -9.78
N TYR A 189 17.91 -12.13 -9.46
CA TYR A 189 16.92 -11.16 -9.00
C TYR A 189 16.08 -11.81 -7.91
N ARG A 190 16.04 -11.21 -6.72
CA ARG A 190 15.18 -11.69 -5.62
C ARG A 190 14.49 -10.54 -4.88
N THR A 191 13.31 -10.84 -4.37
CA THR A 191 12.57 -9.92 -3.49
C THR A 191 13.02 -10.14 -2.06
N LEU A 192 13.34 -9.05 -1.37
CA LEU A 192 13.63 -9.08 0.07
C LEU A 192 12.39 -8.68 0.86
N LYS A 193 12.27 -9.20 2.09
CA LYS A 193 11.30 -8.66 3.04
C LYS A 193 11.90 -7.36 3.59
N PRO A 194 11.22 -6.21 3.44
CA PRO A 194 11.71 -4.98 4.02
C PRO A 194 11.70 -5.11 5.55
N GLU A 195 12.82 -4.74 6.18
CA GLU A 195 12.94 -4.62 7.65
C GLU A 195 12.08 -3.48 8.22
#